data_AF-A0ABD0ZH67-F1
#
_entry.id   AF-A0ABD0ZH67-F1
#
_cell.length_a   1.000
_cell.length_b   1.000
_cell.length_c   1.000
_cell.angle_alpha   90.00
_cell.angle_beta   90.00
_cell.angle_gamma   90.00
#
_symmetry.space_group_name_H-M   'P 1'
#
loop_
_entity.id
_entity.type
_entity.pdbx_description
1 polymer ?
#
loop_
_entity_poly.entity_id
_entity_poly.type
_entity_poly.pdbx_seq_one_letter_code
_entity_poly.pdbx_strand_id
1 'polypeptide(L)'
;MRESGLEPDSATFVSVLSAFAQTGAISLGSWVHQYIVYEGLDLNVKLGTALINLYSRCGDVGKAREVLDKMKETNVAAWTAMISAYGTHGYGKEAV
;
A
#
# COMPACT_ATOMS: atom_id res chain seq x y z
N MET A 1 18.20 -12.18 1.85
CA MET A 1 16.99 -13.01 1.58
C MET A 1 17.17 -13.79 0.28
N ARG A 2 17.19 -13.13 -0.89
CA ARG A 2 17.39 -13.81 -2.18
C ARG A 2 18.74 -14.50 -2.39
N GLU A 3 19.83 -13.86 -1.97
CA GLU A 3 21.18 -14.48 -2.02
C GLU A 3 21.29 -15.73 -1.14
N SER A 4 20.36 -15.90 -0.19
CA SER A 4 20.24 -17.09 0.66
C SER A 4 19.21 -18.09 0.12
N GLY A 5 18.68 -17.90 -1.09
CA GLY A 5 17.67 -18.76 -1.72
C GLY A 5 16.24 -18.59 -1.18
N LEU A 6 15.97 -17.53 -0.40
CA LEU A 6 14.64 -17.25 0.15
C LEU A 6 13.90 -16.25 -0.74
N GLU A 7 12.70 -16.61 -1.19
CA GLU A 7 11.83 -15.71 -1.93
C GLU A 7 11.09 -14.73 -1.01
N PRO A 8 11.06 -13.43 -1.33
CA PRO A 8 10.27 -12.45 -0.62
C PRO A 8 8.79 -12.82 -0.59
N ASP A 9 8.20 -12.73 0.59
CA ASP A 9 6.77 -12.95 0.81
C ASP A 9 6.03 -11.63 1.10
N SER A 10 4.72 -11.74 1.35
CA SER A 10 3.87 -10.61 1.71
C SER A 10 4.40 -9.81 2.91
N ALA A 11 4.95 -10.48 3.94
CA ALA A 11 5.47 -9.82 5.13
C ALA A 11 6.74 -9.00 4.84
N THR A 12 7.58 -9.51 3.93
CA THR A 12 8.77 -8.80 3.43
C THR A 12 8.37 -7.48 2.77
N PHE A 13 7.39 -7.51 1.86
CA PHE A 13 6.92 -6.31 1.18
C PHE A 13 6.21 -5.33 2.11
N VAL A 14 5.40 -5.81 3.06
CA VAL A 14 4.76 -4.94 4.07
C VAL A 14 5.81 -4.13 4.83
N SER A 15 6.92 -4.77 5.22
CA SER A 15 8.01 -4.10 5.95
C SER A 15 8.71 -3.05 5.10
N VAL A 16 9.03 -3.38 3.85
CA VAL A 16 9.66 -2.45 2.88
C VAL A 16 8.77 -1.26 2.57
N LEU A 17 7.48 -1.50 2.27
CA LEU A 17 6.51 -0.46 1.98
C LEU A 17 6.31 0.47 3.18
N SER A 18 6.27 -0.08 4.41
CA SER A 18 6.16 0.72 5.63
C SER A 18 7.36 1.63 5.85
N ALA A 19 8.58 1.19 5.51
CA ALA A 19 9.76 2.03 5.57
C ALA A 19 9.68 3.16 4.54
N PHE A 20 9.28 2.87 3.30
CA PHE A 20 9.13 3.89 2.25
C PHE A 20 8.01 4.89 2.53
N ALA A 21 6.93 4.46 3.18
CA ALA A 21 5.86 5.34 3.62
C ALA A 21 6.34 6.34 4.70
N GLN A 22 7.30 5.95 5.53
CA GLN A 22 7.89 6.83 6.55
C GLN A 22 8.90 7.81 5.98
N THR A 23 9.65 7.41 4.95
CA THR A 23 10.66 8.27 4.30
C THR A 23 10.13 9.05 3.11
N GLY A 24 8.86 8.87 2.71
CA GLY A 24 8.27 9.51 1.54
C GLY A 24 8.85 9.02 0.21
N ALA A 25 9.47 7.82 0.18
CA ALA A 25 10.17 7.28 -0.97
C ALA A 25 9.20 6.69 -2.02
N ILE A 26 8.34 7.53 -2.59
CA ILE A 26 7.25 7.14 -3.49
C ILE A 26 7.71 6.42 -4.76
N SER A 27 8.86 6.81 -5.32
CA SER A 27 9.41 6.18 -6.51
C SER A 27 9.79 4.72 -6.25
N LEU A 28 10.45 4.45 -5.12
CA LEU A 28 10.81 3.09 -4.71
C LEU A 28 9.56 2.27 -4.34
N GLY A 29 8.64 2.88 -3.59
CA GLY A 29 7.37 2.24 -3.24
C GLY A 29 6.53 1.87 -4.47
N SER A 30 6.49 2.73 -5.48
CA SER A 30 5.80 2.45 -6.74
C SER A 30 6.48 1.36 -7.56
N TRP A 31 7.81 1.31 -7.56
CA TRP A 31 8.55 0.21 -8.17
C TRP A 31 8.23 -1.13 -7.48
N VAL A 32 8.22 -1.15 -6.14
CA VAL A 32 7.83 -2.35 -5.38
C VAL A 32 6.38 -2.76 -5.66
N HIS A 33 5.46 -1.80 -5.75
CA HIS A 33 4.08 -2.10 -6.12
C HIS A 33 3.97 -2.75 -7.51
N GLN A 34 4.68 -2.22 -8.51
CA GLN A 34 4.75 -2.84 -9.84
C GLN A 34 5.36 -4.24 -9.79
N TYR A 35 6.39 -4.43 -8.97
CA TYR A 35 7.00 -5.74 -8.76
C TYR A 35 6.02 -6.76 -8.17
N ILE A 36 5.27 -6.39 -7.13
CA ILE A 36 4.22 -7.22 -6.52
C ILE A 36 3.18 -7.66 -7.56
N VAL A 37 2.74 -6.73 -8.41
CA VAL A 37 1.78 -7.01 -9.49
C VAL A 37 2.38 -7.95 -10.54
N TYR A 38 3.62 -7.72 -10.94
CA TYR A 38 4.33 -8.54 -11.92
C TYR A 38 4.51 -9.99 -11.46
N GLU A 39 4.85 -10.20 -10.18
CA GLU A 39 4.98 -11.53 -9.58
C GLU A 39 3.62 -12.21 -9.32
N GLY A 40 2.50 -11.52 -9.59
CA GLY A 40 1.16 -12.06 -9.37
C GLY A 40 0.82 -12.31 -7.89
N LEU A 41 1.49 -11.59 -6.98
CA LEU A 41 1.22 -11.71 -5.55
C LEU A 41 -0.16 -11.16 -5.22
N ASP A 42 -0.95 -11.94 -4.49
CA ASP A 42 -2.29 -11.53 -4.10
C ASP A 42 -2.22 -10.37 -3.09
N LEU A 43 -3.00 -9.31 -3.35
CA LEU A 43 -3.15 -8.17 -2.46
C LEU A 43 -4.05 -8.53 -1.28
N ASN A 44 -3.55 -9.39 -0.41
CA ASN A 44 -4.19 -9.67 0.86
C ASN A 44 -4.32 -8.38 1.69
N VAL A 45 -5.18 -8.42 2.69
CA VAL A 45 -5.50 -7.26 3.54
C VAL A 45 -4.24 -6.56 4.08
N LYS A 46 -3.21 -7.30 4.50
CA LYS A 46 -1.99 -6.71 5.06
C LYS A 46 -1.19 -5.96 4.00
N LEU A 47 -0.95 -6.59 2.86
CA LEU A 47 -0.16 -6.02 1.77
C LEU A 47 -0.89 -4.84 1.11
N GLY A 48 -2.19 -4.98 0.86
CA GLY A 48 -3.04 -3.91 0.34
C GLY A 48 -3.07 -2.70 1.27
N THR A 49 -3.26 -2.91 2.58
CA THR A 49 -3.22 -1.82 3.57
C THR A 49 -1.85 -1.12 3.62
N ALA A 50 -0.74 -1.86 3.47
CA ALA A 50 0.59 -1.28 3.42
C ALA A 50 0.80 -0.40 2.17
N LEU A 51 0.26 -0.80 1.01
CA LEU A 51 0.27 0.00 -0.21
C LEU A 51 -0.61 1.26 -0.08
N ILE A 52 -1.82 1.14 0.49
CA ILE A 52 -2.69 2.30 0.79
C ILE A 52 -1.92 3.31 1.65
N ASN A 53 -1.26 2.85 2.72
CA ASN A 53 -0.48 3.71 3.61
C ASN A 53 0.71 4.37 2.92
N LEU A 54 1.43 3.64 2.06
CA LEU A 54 2.52 4.19 1.25
C LEU A 54 2.02 5.38 0.41
N TYR A 55 0.99 5.14 -0.40
CA TYR A 55 0.47 6.15 -1.32
C TYR A 55 -0.15 7.33 -0.58
N SER A 56 -0.94 7.05 0.47
CA SER A 56 -1.49 8.06 1.36
C SER A 56 -0.41 8.97 1.95
N ARG A 57 0.63 8.41 2.58
CA ARG A 57 1.69 9.21 3.21
C ARG A 57 2.55 10.00 2.22
N CYS A 58 2.64 9.52 0.98
CA CYS A 58 3.35 10.22 -0.09
C CYS A 58 2.47 11.23 -0.85
N GLY A 59 1.19 11.39 -0.48
CA GLY A 59 0.27 12.36 -1.09
C GLY A 59 -0.45 11.88 -2.34
N ASP A 60 -0.27 10.64 -2.76
CA ASP A 60 -0.96 10.06 -3.92
C ASP A 60 -2.23 9.31 -3.49
N VAL A 61 -3.23 10.08 -3.04
CA VAL A 61 -4.51 9.53 -2.56
C VAL A 61 -5.26 8.78 -3.65
N GLY A 62 -5.10 9.20 -4.91
CA GLY A 62 -5.70 8.53 -6.07
C GLY A 62 -5.21 7.08 -6.20
N LYS A 63 -3.89 6.85 -6.16
CA LYS A 63 -3.37 5.48 -6.15
C LYS A 63 -3.72 4.70 -4.89
N ALA A 64 -3.77 5.35 -3.72
CA ALA A 64 -4.23 4.69 -2.50
C ALA A 64 -5.64 4.12 -2.70
N ARG A 65 -6.53 4.90 -3.35
CA ARG A 65 -7.87 4.45 -3.69
C ARG A 65 -7.89 3.32 -4.72
N GLU A 66 -7.10 3.41 -5.79
CA GLU A 66 -6.99 2.33 -6.78
C GLU A 66 -6.55 1.00 -6.16
N VAL A 67 -5.63 1.04 -5.19
CA VAL A 67 -5.20 -0.17 -4.48
C VAL A 67 -6.38 -0.77 -3.72
N LEU A 68 -7.13 0.03 -2.97
CA LEU A 68 -8.31 -0.44 -2.24
C LEU A 68 -9.34 -1.07 -3.17
N ASP A 69 -9.61 -0.44 -4.32
CA ASP A 69 -10.58 -0.95 -5.31
C ASP A 69 -10.13 -2.26 -5.98
N LYS A 70 -8.82 -2.53 -6.04
CA LYS A 70 -8.25 -3.76 -6.61
C LYS A 70 -8.13 -4.91 -5.59
N MET A 71 -8.33 -4.64 -4.30
CA MET A 71 -8.27 -5.68 -3.26
C MET A 71 -9.51 -6.57 -3.34
N LYS A 72 -9.31 -7.89 -3.40
CA LYS A 72 -10.41 -8.88 -3.37
C LYS A 72 -11.13 -8.90 -2.02
N GLU A 73 -10.37 -8.72 -0.95
CA GLU A 73 -10.87 -8.68 0.42
C GLU A 73 -10.37 -7.41 1.10
N THR A 74 -11.29 -6.69 1.74
CA THR A 74 -10.97 -5.50 2.55
C THR A 74 -11.48 -5.70 3.96
N ASN A 75 -10.91 -4.96 4.92
CA ASN A 75 -11.38 -4.95 6.30
C ASN A 75 -11.41 -3.52 6.85
N VAL A 76 -11.80 -3.41 8.12
CA VAL A 76 -11.86 -2.13 8.84
C VAL A 76 -10.52 -1.39 8.80
N ALA A 77 -9.38 -2.08 8.84
CA ALA A 77 -8.07 -1.44 8.81
C ALA A 77 -7.79 -0.79 7.44
N ALA A 78 -8.10 -1.46 6.34
CA ALA A 78 -7.93 -0.92 4.99
C ALA A 78 -8.82 0.32 4.75
N TRP A 79 -10.09 0.26 5.16
CA TRP A 79 -11.01 1.41 5.05
C TRP A 79 -10.60 2.56 5.97
N THR A 80 -10.18 2.27 7.21
CA THR A 80 -9.67 3.28 8.13
C THR A 80 -8.44 3.99 7.56
N ALA A 81 -7.53 3.25 6.93
CA ALA A 81 -6.37 3.83 6.26
C ALA A 81 -6.78 4.78 5.12
N MET A 82 -7.79 4.40 4.33
CA MET A 82 -8.29 5.23 3.22
C MET A 82 -9.02 6.48 3.71
N ILE A 83 -9.91 6.35 4.70
CA ILE A 83 -10.61 7.49 5.33
C ILE A 83 -9.59 8.47 5.93
N SER A 84 -8.57 7.96 6.61
CA SER A 84 -7.48 8.79 7.15
C SER A 84 -6.72 9.52 6.05
N ALA A 85 -6.47 8.85 4.91
CA ALA A 85 -5.84 9.46 3.74
C ALA A 85 -6.69 10.62 3.21
N TYR A 86 -7.98 10.39 3.00
CA TYR A 86 -8.90 11.41 2.53
C TYR A 86 -8.96 12.62 3.48
N GLY A 87 -9.12 12.39 4.79
CA GLY A 87 -9.14 13.46 5.78
C GLY A 87 -7.84 14.27 5.84
N THR A 88 -6.69 13.61 5.77
CA THR A 88 -5.36 14.26 5.83
C THR A 88 -5.10 15.14 4.61
N HIS A 89 -5.64 14.76 3.44
CA HIS A 89 -5.37 15.43 2.17
C HIS A 89 -6.53 16.31 1.67
N GLY A 90 -7.52 16.59 2.52
CA GLY A 90 -8.61 17.53 2.22
C GLY A 90 -9.76 16.97 1.39
N TYR A 91 -9.83 15.66 1.18
CA TYR A 91 -10.92 14.95 0.49
C TYR A 91 -12.02 14.55 1.48
N GLY A 92 -12.47 15.50 2.30
CA GLY A 92 -13.41 15.20 3.40
C GLY A 92 -14.77 14.67 2.93
N LYS A 93 -15.17 14.92 1.68
CA LYS A 93 -16.44 14.42 1.13
C LYS A 93 -16.37 12.93 0.83
N GLU A 94 -15.19 12.44 0.47
CA GLU A 94 -14.91 11.04 0.16
C GLU A 94 -14.67 10.20 1.43
N ALA A 95 -14.53 10.86 2.59
CA ALA A 95 -14.28 10.25 3.89
C ALA A 95 -15.55 9.87 4.68
N VAL A 96 -16.76 10.19 4.16
CA VAL A 96 -18.05 10.06 4.85
C VAL A 96 -19.04 9.23 4.03
#